data_AF-A0A931JW36-F1
#
_entry.id   AF-A0A931JW36-F1
#
_cell.length_a   1.000
_cell.length_b   1.000
_cell.length_c   1.000
_cell.angle_alpha   90.00
_cell.angle_beta   90.00
_cell.angle_gamma   90.00
#
_symmetry.space_group_name_H-M   'P 1'
#
loop_
_entity.id
_entity.type
_entity.pdbx_description
1 polymer ?
#
loop_
_entity_poly.entity_id
_entity_poly.type
_entity_poly.pdbx_seq_one_letter_code
_entity_poly.pdbx_strand_id
1 'polypeptide(L)'
;MDVDKTKYIVISESVIGSIIKDIVTFSMFAGLLLFNHWLLGGSTIVDVMFIILTLGFLAGKYSKTRFEGTKEEVIKFLSEEK
;
A
#
# COMPACT_ATOMS: atom_id res chain seq x y z
N MET A 1 -0.92 -3.88 31.95
CA MET A 1 -0.47 -2.53 31.52
C MET A 1 -0.97 -2.38 30.11
N ASP A 2 -2.14 -1.76 29.97
CA ASP A 2 -2.83 -1.58 28.70
C ASP A 2 -2.02 -0.62 27.85
N VAL A 3 -1.30 -1.15 26.86
CA VAL A 3 -0.60 -0.33 25.88
C VAL A 3 -1.69 0.21 24.98
N ASP A 4 -2.12 1.44 25.26
CA ASP A 4 -2.95 2.27 24.40
C ASP A 4 -2.31 2.26 23.01
N LYS A 5 -2.77 1.33 22.17
CA LYS A 5 -2.29 1.15 20.80
C LYS A 5 -2.85 2.33 20.02
N THR A 6 -2.10 3.43 20.01
CA THR A 6 -2.45 4.60 19.22
C THR A 6 -2.68 4.18 17.77
N LYS A 7 -3.95 4.16 17.35
CA LYS A 7 -4.41 3.72 16.04
C LYS A 7 -4.53 4.96 15.16
N TYR A 8 -3.69 5.06 14.13
CA TYR A 8 -3.68 6.22 13.24
C TYR A 8 -4.72 6.00 12.14
N ILE A 9 -5.84 6.72 12.24
CA ILE A 9 -6.91 6.69 11.24
C ILE A 9 -6.63 7.77 10.21
N VAL A 10 -6.35 7.36 8.98
CA VAL A 10 -6.12 8.27 7.86
C VAL A 10 -7.38 8.28 7.01
N ILE A 11 -8.17 9.34 7.17
CA ILE A 11 -9.41 9.54 6.40
C ILE A 11 -9.03 10.02 5.01
N SER A 12 -9.27 9.18 4.00
CA SER A 12 -9.15 9.61 2.61
C SER A 12 -10.47 10.27 2.21
N GLU A 13 -10.48 11.59 2.00
CA GLU A 13 -11.70 12.34 1.67
C GLU A 13 -12.32 11.95 0.32
N SER A 14 -11.57 11.24 -0.53
CA SER A 14 -12.05 10.87 -1.86
C SER A 14 -11.61 9.46 -2.24
N VAL A 15 -12.60 8.66 -2.67
CA VAL A 15 -12.42 7.37 -3.36
C VAL A 15 -11.49 7.52 -4.57
N ILE A 16 -11.58 8.67 -5.27
CA ILE A 16 -10.70 9.01 -6.39
C ILE A 16 -9.24 9.10 -5.93
N GLY A 17 -8.98 9.65 -4.74
CA GLY A 17 -7.65 9.70 -4.15
C GLY A 17 -7.06 8.32 -3.85
N SER A 18 -7.90 7.35 -3.43
CA SER A 18 -7.47 5.96 -3.24
C SER A 18 -7.15 5.28 -4.57
N ILE A 19 -8.02 5.43 -5.57
CA ILE A 19 -7.81 4.90 -6.91
C ILE A 19 -6.51 5.44 -7.53
N ILE A 20 -6.24 6.74 -7.38
CA ILE A 20 -5.00 7.35 -7.87
C ILE A 20 -3.77 6.74 -7.18
N LYS A 21 -3.80 6.54 -5.85
CA LYS A 21 -2.68 5.90 -5.13
C LYS A 21 -2.42 4.49 -5.65
N ASP A 22 -3.46 3.73 -5.95
CA ASP A 22 -3.33 2.36 -6.45
C ASP A 22 -2.80 2.34 -7.89
N ILE A 23 -3.27 3.24 -8.76
CA ILE A 23 -2.73 3.40 -10.11
C ILE A 23 -1.24 3.78 -10.08
N VAL A 24 -0.85 4.73 -9.22
CA VAL A 24 0.56 5.13 -9.06
C VAL A 24 1.40 3.96 -8.56
N THR A 25 0.90 3.22 -7.57
CA THR A 25 1.59 2.05 -7.01
C THR A 25 1.78 0.96 -8.06
N PHE A 26 0.72 0.64 -8.82
CA PHE A 26 0.78 -0.32 -9.92
C PHE A 26 1.75 0.14 -11.03
N SER A 27 1.69 1.41 -11.41
CA SER A 27 2.55 1.99 -12.44
C SER A 27 4.02 1.96 -12.03
N MET A 28 4.33 2.20 -10.76
CA MET A 28 5.69 2.07 -10.23
C MET A 28 6.22 0.63 -10.39
N PHE A 29 5.43 -0.39 -10.03
CA PHE A 29 5.86 -1.78 -10.17
C PHE A 29 6.01 -2.21 -11.63
N ALA A 30 5.05 -1.85 -12.49
CA ALA A 30 5.14 -2.09 -13.92
C ALA A 30 6.37 -1.41 -14.53
N GLY A 31 6.65 -0.16 -14.12
CA GLY A 31 7.80 0.61 -14.55
C GLY A 31 9.13 -0.03 -14.15
N LEU A 32 9.24 -0.56 -12.93
CA LEU A 32 10.46 -1.25 -12.47
C LEU A 32 10.73 -2.52 -13.29
N LEU A 33 9.70 -3.32 -13.58
CA LEU A 33 9.84 -4.52 -14.40
C LEU A 33 10.23 -4.16 -15.85
N LEU A 34 9.59 -3.13 -16.41
CA LEU A 34 9.90 -2.65 -17.77
C LEU A 34 11.33 -2.09 -17.84
N PHE A 35 11.76 -1.37 -16.80
CA PHE A 35 13.13 -0.87 -16.65
C PHE A 35 14.13 -2.01 -16.61
N ASN A 36 13.87 -3.08 -15.86
CA ASN A 36 14.75 -4.23 -15.84
C ASN A 36 14.85 -4.89 -17.23
N HIS A 37 13.71 -5.08 -17.89
CA HIS A 37 13.66 -5.70 -19.21
C HIS A 37 14.43 -4.90 -20.27
N TRP A 38 14.27 -3.57 -20.28
CA TRP A 38 14.84 -2.72 -21.35
C TRP A 38 16.25 -2.21 -21.07
N LEU A 39 16.57 -1.88 -19.81
CA LEU A 39 17.82 -1.18 -19.46
C LEU A 39 18.81 -2.04 -18.70
N LEU A 40 18.36 -3.10 -18.04
CA LEU A 40 19.22 -4.03 -17.29
C LEU A 40 19.33 -5.41 -17.95
N GLY A 41 18.90 -5.51 -19.21
CA GLY A 41 19.05 -6.71 -20.03
C GLY A 41 18.10 -7.86 -19.67
N GLY A 42 17.02 -7.59 -18.93
CA GLY A 42 16.05 -8.62 -18.54
C GLY A 42 16.61 -9.62 -17.53
N SER A 43 17.45 -9.15 -16.61
CA SER A 43 18.04 -10.00 -15.58
C SER A 43 16.98 -10.52 -14.61
N THR A 44 16.79 -11.84 -14.57
CA THR A 44 15.83 -12.50 -13.66
C THR A 44 16.16 -12.23 -12.18
N ILE A 45 17.44 -12.03 -11.84
CA ILE A 45 17.85 -11.72 -10.46
C ILE A 45 17.29 -10.36 -10.03
N VAL A 46 17.34 -9.37 -10.93
CA VAL A 46 16.81 -8.02 -10.65
C VAL A 46 15.28 -8.06 -10.53
N ASP A 47 14.58 -8.84 -11.36
CA ASP A 47 13.14 -9.04 -11.22
C ASP A 47 12.78 -9.60 -9.83
N VAL A 48 13.52 -10.61 -9.36
CA VAL A 48 13.33 -11.19 -8.02
C VAL A 48 13.55 -10.13 -6.93
N MET A 49 14.58 -9.29 -7.06
CA MET A 49 14.80 -8.19 -6.11
C MET A 49 13.66 -7.17 -6.11
N PHE A 50 13.14 -6.81 -7.28
CA PHE A 50 11.99 -5.89 -7.39
C PHE A 50 10.70 -6.50 -6.83
N ILE A 51 10.48 -7.81 -7.00
CA ILE A 51 9.34 -8.51 -6.37
C ILE A 51 9.48 -8.47 -4.85
N ILE A 52 10.66 -8.74 -4.30
CA ILE A 52 10.89 -8.68 -2.84
C ILE A 52 10.64 -7.26 -2.30
N LEU A 53 11.15 -6.23 -2.99
CA LEU A 53 10.91 -4.83 -2.62
C LEU A 53 9.43 -4.46 -2.67
N THR A 54 8.71 -4.94 -3.70
CA THR A 54 7.27 -4.74 -3.87
C THR A 54 6.47 -5.38 -2.74
N LEU A 55 6.79 -6.62 -2.38
CA LEU A 55 6.15 -7.33 -1.27
C LEU A 55 6.44 -6.64 0.07
N GLY A 56 7.68 -6.19 0.28
CA GLY A 56 8.07 -5.43 1.47
C GLY A 56 7.32 -4.10 1.59
N PHE A 57 7.19 -3.36 0.50
CA PHE A 57 6.41 -2.12 0.45
C PHE A 57 4.94 -2.36 0.75
N LEU A 58 4.34 -3.40 0.15
CA LEU A 58 2.94 -3.76 0.38
C LEU A 58 2.70 -4.16 1.84
N ALA A 59 3.59 -5.00 2.41
CA ALA A 59 3.52 -5.40 3.82
C ALA A 59 3.65 -4.19 4.77
N GLY A 60 4.50 -3.22 4.43
CA GLY A 60 4.64 -1.97 5.19
C GLY A 60 3.39 -1.08 5.11
N LYS A 61 2.76 -0.98 3.91
CA LYS A 61 1.52 -0.22 3.71
C LYS A 61 0.35 -0.80 4.51
N TYR A 62 0.27 -2.13 4.67
CA TYR A 62 -0.80 -2.84 5.37
C TYR A 62 -0.58 -3.00 6.90
N SER A 63 0.35 -2.28 7.51
CA SER A 63 0.59 -2.36 8.96
C SER A 63 -0.68 -2.11 9.78
N LYS A 64 -0.97 -3.01 10.75
CA LYS A 64 -2.18 -3.04 11.60
C LYS A 64 -2.46 -1.75 12.41
N THR A 65 -1.53 -0.82 12.46
CA THR A 65 -1.66 0.46 13.17
C THR A 65 -2.31 1.56 12.33
N ARG A 66 -2.54 1.34 11.03
CA ARG A 66 -3.06 2.36 10.11
C ARG A 66 -4.30 1.84 9.37
N PHE A 67 -5.45 2.44 9.66
CA PHE A 67 -6.69 2.22 8.91
C PHE A 67 -6.84 3.35 7.90
N GLU A 68 -6.82 3.01 6.61
CA GLU A 68 -7.11 3.91 5.49
C GLU A 68 -8.45 3.50 4.88
N GLY A 69 -9.41 4.42 4.87
CA GLY A 69 -10.75 4.21 4.33
C GLY A 69 -11.49 5.53 4.15
N THR A 70 -12.65 5.49 3.51
CA THR A 70 -13.52 6.68 3.43
C THR A 70 -14.11 7.03 4.80
N LYS A 71 -14.70 8.22 4.94
CA LYS A 71 -15.42 8.58 6.18
C LYS A 71 -16.48 7.54 6.54
N GLU A 72 -17.26 7.06 5.56
CA GLU A 72 -18.28 6.04 5.82
C GLU A 72 -17.68 4.71 6.26
N GLU A 73 -16.58 4.26 5.66
CA GLU A 73 -15.90 3.01 6.03
C GLU A 73 -15.26 3.09 7.42
N VAL A 74 -14.67 4.24 7.76
CA VAL A 74 -14.12 4.51 9.10
C VAL A 74 -15.24 4.51 10.15
N ILE A 75 -16.37 5.17 9.87
CA ILE A 75 -17.51 5.23 10.80
C ILE A 75 -18.11 3.83 11.01
N LYS A 76 -18.26 3.05 9.93
CA LYS A 76 -18.74 1.67 10.00
C LYS A 76 -17.78 0.78 10.80
N PHE A 77 -16.48 0.90 10.53
CA PHE A 77 -15.43 0.17 11.24
C PHE A 77 -15.44 0.47 12.75
N LEU A 78 -15.51 1.75 13.13
CA LEU A 78 -15.61 2.16 14.53
C LEU A 78 -16.93 1.76 15.19
N SER A 79 -18.01 1.60 14.42
CA SER A 79 -19.31 1.12 14.93
C SER A 79 -19.36 -0.39 15.14
N GLU A 80 -18.59 -1.18 14.38
CA GLU A 80 -18.48 -2.64 14.52
C GLU A 80 -17.44 -3.07 15.57
N GLU A 81 -16.48 -2.19 15.91
CA GLU A 81 -15.45 -2.42 16.94
C GLU A 81 -15.97 -2.17 18.38
N LYS A 82 -17.25 -1.79 18.55
CA LYS A 82 -17.91 -1.44 19.82
C LYS A 82 -18.78 -2.58 20.34
#